data_AF-A0AB39NB28-F1
#
_entry.id   AF-A0AB39NB28-F1
#
_cell.length_a   1.000
_cell.length_b   1.000
_cell.length_c   1.000
_cell.angle_alpha   90.00
_cell.angle_beta   90.00
_cell.angle_gamma   90.00
#
_symmetry.space_group_name_H-M   'P 1'
#
loop_
_entity.id
_entity.type
_entity.pdbx_description
1 polymer ?
#
loop_
_entity_poly.entity_id
_entity_poly.type
_entity_poly.pdbx_seq_one_letter_code
_entity_poly.pdbx_strand_id
1 'polypeptide(L)' 'MKGFAGFLRQDLDAVTAGLTLPWSSGVVEGHVNRVKTLKRDMYGRTSFELLRTRILTQLEG' A
#
# COMPACT_ATOMS: atom_id res chain seq x y z
N MET A 1 -18.29 19.15 -4.45
CA MET A 1 -17.53 18.21 -3.61
C MET A 1 -17.70 16.81 -4.21
N LYS A 2 -16.65 16.19 -4.78
CA LYS A 2 -16.72 14.78 -5.20
C LYS A 2 -16.49 13.93 -3.95
N GLY A 3 -17.55 13.32 -3.42
CA GLY A 3 -17.48 12.41 -2.28
C GLY A 3 -17.15 10.98 -2.70
N PHE A 4 -17.11 10.06 -1.73
CA PHE A 4 -16.88 8.63 -1.95
C PHE A 4 -17.66 8.04 -3.15
N ALA A 5 -18.96 8.33 -3.24
CA ALA A 5 -19.82 7.85 -4.34
C ALA A 5 -19.48 8.44 -5.72
N GLY A 6 -18.76 9.56 -5.77
CA GLY A 6 -18.23 10.13 -7.02
C GLY A 6 -16.98 9.38 -7.51
N PHE A 7 -16.10 9.00 -6.58
CA PHE A 7 -14.91 8.20 -6.90
C PHE A 7 -15.25 6.77 -7.30
N LEU A 8 -16.21 6.13 -6.62
CA LEU A 8 -16.70 4.80 -7.02
C LEU A 8 -17.26 4.77 -8.45
N ARG A 9 -17.94 5.84 -8.88
CA ARG A 9 -18.42 5.94 -10.27
C ARG A 9 -17.29 6.14 -11.27
N GLN A 10 -16.23 6.86 -10.88
CA GLN A 10 -15.06 7.06 -11.72
C GLN A 10 -14.27 5.77 -11.91
N ASP A 11 -14.17 4.96 -10.86
CA ASP A 11 -13.38 3.71 -10.84
C ASP A 11 -14.27 2.44 -10.96
N LEU A 12 -15.47 2.58 -11.56
CA LEU A 12 -16.48 1.52 -11.58
C LEU A 12 -15.95 0.20 -12.18
N ASP A 13 -15.14 0.27 -13.24
CA ASP A 13 -14.55 -0.91 -13.89
C ASP A 13 -13.61 -1.64 -12.94
N ALA A 14 -12.76 -0.91 -12.21
CA ALA A 14 -11.84 -1.48 -11.23
C ALA A 14 -12.58 -2.11 -10.05
N VAL A 15 -13.64 -1.45 -9.55
CA VAL A 15 -14.48 -1.98 -8.47
C VAL A 15 -15.21 -3.25 -8.92
N THR A 16 -15.75 -3.25 -10.13
CA THR A 16 -16.44 -4.41 -10.71
C THR A 16 -15.47 -5.58 -10.88
N ALA A 17 -14.28 -5.33 -11.44
CA ALA A 17 -13.24 -6.35 -11.58
C ALA A 17 -12.80 -6.92 -10.22
N GLY A 18 -12.61 -6.07 -9.20
CA GLY A 18 -12.24 -6.49 -7.85
C GLY A 18 -13.30 -7.33 -7.12
N LEU A 19 -14.57 -7.24 -7.52
CA LEU A 19 -15.68 -8.02 -6.96
C LEU A 19 -15.99 -9.30 -7.75
N THR A 20 -15.58 -9.38 -9.02
CA THR A 20 -15.97 -10.46 -9.95
C THR A 20 -14.83 -11.40 -10.30
N LEU A 21 -13.59 -10.91 -10.27
CA LEU A 21 -12.41 -11.72 -10.59
C LEU A 21 -11.83 -12.34 -9.31
N PRO A 22 -11.19 -13.51 -9.42
CA PRO A 22 -10.53 -14.15 -8.27
C PRO A 22 -9.21 -13.46 -7.89
N TRP A 23 -8.74 -12.50 -8.69
CA TRP A 23 -7.48 -11.81 -8.49
C TRP A 23 -7.65 -10.65 -7.51
N SER A 24 -6.75 -10.53 -6.54
CA SER A 24 -6.71 -9.39 -5.63
C SER A 24 -5.31 -8.81 -5.51
N SER A 25 -5.24 -7.48 -5.36
CA SER A 25 -4.01 -6.76 -5.04
C SER A 25 -3.66 -6.80 -3.55
N GLY A 26 -4.45 -7.47 -2.72
CA GLY A 26 -4.38 -7.36 -1.24
C GLY A 26 -3.01 -7.73 -0.66
N VAL A 27 -2.35 -8.76 -1.18
CA VAL A 27 -0.99 -9.14 -0.75
C VAL A 27 0.03 -8.04 -1.08
N VAL A 28 -0.04 -7.50 -2.29
CA VAL A 28 0.85 -6.42 -2.76
C VAL A 28 0.60 -5.14 -1.95
N GLU A 29 -0.66 -4.79 -1.73
CA GLU A 29 -1.06 -3.63 -0.91
C GLU A 29 -0.61 -3.79 0.54
N GLY A 30 -0.68 -5.00 1.10
CA GLY A 30 -0.17 -5.34 2.42
C GLY A 30 1.33 -5.05 2.55
N HIS A 31 2.14 -5.50 1.58
CA HIS A 31 3.58 -5.20 1.54
C HIS A 31 3.83 -3.69 1.42
N VAL A 32 3.11 -3.00 0.53
CA VAL A 32 3.21 -1.54 0.37
C VAL A 32 2.87 -0.82 1.68
N ASN A 33 1.83 -1.27 2.39
CA ASN A 33 1.44 -0.68 3.66
C ASN A 33 2.52 -0.89 4.73
N ARG A 34 3.10 -2.10 4.84
CA ARG A 34 4.20 -2.40 5.79
C ARG A 34 5.42 -1.52 5.52
N VAL A 35 5.81 -1.34 4.25
CA VAL A 35 6.89 -0.41 3.86
C VAL A 35 6.57 1.03 4.26
N LYS A 36 5.34 1.51 3.99
CA LYS A 36 4.92 2.88 4.37
C LYS A 36 4.96 3.09 5.89
N THR A 37 4.55 2.09 6.67
CA THR A 37 4.62 2.12 8.13
C THR A 37 6.07 2.21 8.62
N LEU A 38 6.95 1.30 8.16
CA LEU A 38 8.37 1.33 8.52
C LEU A 38 9.04 2.65 8.16
N LYS A 39 8.74 3.20 6.98
CA LYS A 39 9.24 4.52 6.56
C LYS A 39 8.74 5.63 7.48
N ARG A 40 7.46 5.62 7.87
CA ARG A 40 6.89 6.62 8.79
C ARG A 40 7.54 6.54 10.17
N ASP A 41 7.81 5.34 10.66
CA ASP A 41 8.49 5.10 11.95
C ASP A 41 9.97 5.52 11.94
N MET A 42 10.53 5.94 10.80
CA MET A 42 11.94 6.34 10.72
C MET A 42 12.12 7.75 10.15
N TYR A 43 11.04 8.43 9.75
CA TYR A 43 11.10 9.77 9.20
C TYR A 43 11.82 10.73 10.16
N GLY A 44 12.79 11.51 9.64
CA GLY A 44 13.60 12.44 10.43
C GLY A 44 14.58 11.81 11.42
N ARG A 45 14.65 10.47 11.52
CA ARG A 45 15.45 9.74 12.52
C ARG A 45 16.56 8.89 11.91
N THR A 46 16.61 8.75 10.59
CA THR A 46 17.53 7.80 9.94
C THR A 46 17.94 8.25 8.54
N SER A 47 19.06 7.72 8.04
CA SER A 47 19.49 7.87 6.65
C SER A 47 18.80 6.85 5.75
N PHE A 48 18.80 7.09 4.43
CA PHE A 48 18.19 6.18 3.47
C PHE A 48 18.73 4.74 3.55
N GLU A 49 20.04 4.59 3.71
CA GLU A 49 20.69 3.27 3.83
C GLU A 49 20.17 2.48 5.04
N LEU A 50 20.00 3.14 6.19
CA LEU A 50 19.46 2.52 7.40
C LEU A 50 17.98 2.14 7.24
N LEU A 51 17.19 2.98 6.57
CA LEU A 51 15.80 2.66 6.22
C LEU A 51 15.72 1.44 5.30
N ARG A 52 16.60 1.36 4.28
CA ARG A 52 16.66 0.23 3.35
C ARG A 52 16.98 -1.08 4.07
N THR A 53 18.02 -1.09 4.91
CA THR A 53 18.40 -2.25 5.71
C THR A 53 17.25 -2.71 6.60
N ARG A 54 16.54 -1.79 7.25
CA ARG A 54 15.38 -2.11 8.08
C ARG A 54 14.22 -2.68 7.28
N ILE A 55 13.93 -2.14 6.09
CA ILE A 55 12.89 -2.68 5.21
C ILE A 55 13.22 -4.12 4.80
N LEU A 56 14.45 -4.39 4.34
CA LEU A 56 14.84 -5.73 3.88
C LEU A 56 14.79 -6.74 5.03
N THR A 57 15.33 -6.39 6.19
CA THR A 57 15.33 -7.29 7.37
C THR A 57 13.95 -7.52 7.98
N GLN A 58 13.03 -6.56 7.89
CA GLN A 58 11.68 -6.69 8.45
C GLN A 58 10.65 -7.25 7.47
N LEU A 59 10.98 -7.39 6.18
CA LEU A 59 10.07 -7.99 5.19
C LEU A 59 10.39 -9.46 4.90
N GLU A 60 11.59 -9.92 5.24
CA GLU A 60 12.02 -11.31 5.04
C GLU A 60 11.71 -12.24 6.23
N GLY A 61 10.98 -11.76 7.25
CA GLY A 61 10.58 -12.50 8.45
C GLY A 61 9.08 -12.62 8.63
#